data_AF-A0A259CHE9-F1
#
_entry.id   AF-A0A259CHE9-F1
#
_cell.length_a   1.000
_cell.length_b   1.000
_cell.length_c   1.000
_cell.angle_alpha   90.00
_cell.angle_beta   90.00
_cell.angle_gamma   90.00
#
_symmetry.space_group_name_H-M   'P 1'
#
loop_
_entity.id
_entity.type
_entity.pdbx_description
1 polymer ?
#
loop_
_entity_poly.entity_id
_entity_poly.type
_entity_poly.pdbx_seq_one_letter_code
_entity_poly.pdbx_strand_id
1 'polypeptide(L)'
;MSSTVYAPRIPDIADAASDERHAALSYLDDAWTEAMRDGLDEDSLVQAALFTALRTLVDIYGEEPCAVYVEGLARRIRAGEYTVVGQRQ
;
A
#
# COMPACT_ATOMS: atom_id res chain seq x y z
N MET A 1 14.24 37.17 28.78
CA MET A 1 13.05 36.93 27.94
C MET A 1 13.52 36.47 26.57
N SER A 2 13.83 35.18 26.41
CA SER A 2 14.18 34.62 25.09
C SER A 2 12.97 33.87 24.57
N SER A 3 12.20 34.52 23.71
CA SER A 3 11.10 33.91 22.98
C SER A 3 11.67 32.94 21.95
N THR A 4 11.52 31.64 22.19
CA THR A 4 11.67 30.61 21.16
C THR A 4 10.54 30.81 20.16
N VAL A 5 10.87 31.35 19.00
CA VAL A 5 9.96 31.45 17.86
C VAL A 5 9.62 30.03 17.42
N TYR A 6 8.38 29.59 17.67
CA TYR A 6 7.81 28.39 17.08
C TYR A 6 7.56 28.68 15.60
N ALA A 7 8.54 28.36 14.76
CA ALA A 7 8.35 28.33 13.32
C ALA A 7 7.41 27.14 12.99
N PRO A 8 6.32 27.34 12.23
CA PRO A 8 5.45 26.23 11.84
C PRO A 8 6.24 25.28 10.96
N ARG A 9 6.46 24.04 11.43
CA ARG A 9 6.97 22.94 10.60
C ARG A 9 5.93 22.69 9.52
N ILE A 10 6.18 23.16 8.29
CA ILE A 10 5.44 22.70 7.13
C ILE A 10 5.65 21.18 7.11
N PRO A 11 4.58 20.36 7.23
CA PRO A 11 4.75 18.92 7.23
C PRO A 11 5.43 18.52 5.92
N ASP A 12 6.47 17.72 6.03
CA ASP A 12 7.19 17.19 4.87
C ASP A 12 6.16 16.43 4.02
N ILE A 13 6.09 16.74 2.72
CA ILE A 13 5.13 16.12 1.80
C ILE A 13 5.33 14.59 1.80
N ALA A 14 6.54 14.12 2.09
CA ALA A 14 6.85 12.71 2.30
C ALA A 14 6.21 12.11 3.56
N ASP A 15 6.14 12.86 4.67
CA ASP A 15 5.45 12.44 5.90
C ASP A 15 3.95 12.29 5.61
N ALA A 16 3.34 13.25 4.90
CA ALA A 16 1.92 13.23 4.56
C ALA A 16 1.55 12.08 3.59
N ALA A 17 2.38 11.81 2.57
CA ALA A 17 2.18 10.70 1.64
C ALA A 17 2.37 9.34 2.34
N SER A 18 3.28 9.26 3.31
CA SER A 18 3.42 8.09 4.18
C SER A 18 2.18 7.92 5.06
N ASP A 19 1.68 8.97 5.69
CA ASP A 19 0.48 8.93 6.55
C ASP A 19 -0.77 8.53 5.76
N GLU A 20 -0.97 9.08 4.56
CA GLU A 20 -2.07 8.71 3.68
C GLU A 20 -2.00 7.23 3.26
N ARG A 21 -0.80 6.75 2.94
CA ARG A 21 -0.58 5.33 2.63
C ARG A 21 -0.87 4.42 3.82
N HIS A 22 -0.44 4.79 5.02
CA HIS A 22 -0.71 4.02 6.24
C HIS A 22 -2.21 4.01 6.56
N ALA A 23 -2.89 5.14 6.42
CA ALA A 23 -4.34 5.23 6.61
C ALA A 23 -5.08 4.32 5.60
N ALA A 24 -4.72 4.37 4.31
CA ALA A 24 -5.31 3.51 3.29
C ALA A 24 -5.09 2.03 3.58
N LEU A 25 -3.89 1.65 4.05
CA LEU A 25 -3.61 0.26 4.46
C LEU A 25 -4.46 -0.16 5.65
N SER A 26 -4.65 0.70 6.65
CA SER A 26 -5.54 0.41 7.79
C SER A 26 -6.98 0.17 7.33
N TYR A 27 -7.51 1.02 6.44
CA TYR A 27 -8.86 0.82 5.89
C TYR A 27 -8.99 -0.50 5.13
N LEU A 28 -7.95 -0.88 4.38
CA LEU A 28 -7.94 -2.16 3.67
C LEU A 28 -7.88 -3.34 4.65
N ASP A 29 -7.08 -3.27 5.72
CA ASP A 29 -6.97 -4.33 6.74
C ASP A 29 -8.28 -4.54 7.50
N ASP A 30 -8.97 -3.46 7.87
CA ASP A 30 -10.29 -3.51 8.50
C ASP A 30 -11.31 -4.18 7.57
N ALA A 31 -11.34 -3.76 6.29
CA ALA A 31 -12.21 -4.37 5.29
C ALA A 31 -11.87 -5.85 5.04
N TRP A 32 -10.59 -6.22 5.12
CA TRP A 32 -10.12 -7.60 4.97
C TRP A 32 -10.61 -8.47 6.12
N THR A 33 -10.45 -7.98 7.35
CA THR A 33 -10.89 -8.67 8.56
C THR A 33 -12.40 -8.90 8.54
N GLU A 34 -13.17 -7.91 8.11
CA GLU A 34 -14.63 -8.04 7.98
C GLU A 34 -15.02 -9.04 6.89
N ALA A 35 -14.37 -9.00 5.73
CA ALA A 35 -14.61 -9.95 4.64
C ALA A 35 -14.34 -11.41 5.08
N MET A 36 -13.26 -11.65 5.82
CA MET A 36 -12.97 -12.97 6.39
C MET A 36 -14.01 -13.38 7.44
N ARG A 37 -14.49 -12.43 8.25
CA ARG A 37 -15.55 -12.67 9.26
C ARG A 37 -16.87 -13.09 8.61
N ASP A 38 -17.17 -12.58 7.42
CA ASP A 38 -18.33 -12.96 6.60
C ASP A 38 -18.16 -14.32 5.90
N GLY A 39 -17.00 -14.96 6.05
CA GLY A 39 -16.71 -16.29 5.52
C GLY A 39 -16.16 -16.29 4.09
N LEU A 40 -15.68 -15.15 3.60
CA LEU A 40 -14.95 -15.10 2.34
C LEU A 40 -13.59 -15.78 2.49
N ASP A 41 -13.24 -16.54 1.44
CA ASP A 41 -11.95 -17.20 1.34
C ASP A 41 -10.82 -16.18 1.10
N GLU A 42 -9.73 -16.33 1.84
CA GLU A 42 -8.61 -15.37 1.83
C GLU A 42 -7.92 -15.34 0.46
N ASP A 43 -7.72 -16.50 -0.18
CA ASP A 43 -7.11 -16.59 -1.52
C ASP A 43 -7.97 -15.86 -2.55
N SER A 44 -9.30 -16.01 -2.46
CA SER A 44 -10.26 -15.31 -3.32
C SER A 44 -10.19 -13.78 -3.13
N LEU A 45 -10.03 -13.32 -1.89
CA LEU A 45 -9.91 -11.90 -1.56
C LEU A 45 -8.60 -11.29 -2.08
N VAL A 46 -7.49 -12.02 -1.96
CA VAL A 46 -6.18 -11.62 -2.54
C VAL A 46 -6.29 -11.45 -4.05
N GLN A 47 -6.90 -12.41 -4.75
CA GLN A 47 -7.07 -12.33 -6.20
C GLN A 47 -7.93 -11.14 -6.62
N ALA A 48 -9.05 -10.90 -5.91
CA ALA A 48 -9.93 -9.79 -6.17
C ALA A 48 -9.23 -8.43 -5.96
N ALA A 49 -8.46 -8.29 -4.87
CA ALA A 49 -7.72 -7.08 -4.59
C ALA A 49 -6.60 -6.83 -5.60
N LEU A 50 -5.85 -7.88 -5.99
CA LEU A 50 -4.81 -7.76 -7.00
C LEU A 50 -5.40 -7.32 -8.35
N PHE A 51 -6.51 -7.93 -8.77
CA PHE A 51 -7.20 -7.52 -9.98
C PHE A 51 -7.66 -6.06 -9.91
N THR A 52 -8.25 -5.66 -8.79
CA THR A 52 -8.72 -4.29 -8.58
C THR A 52 -7.56 -3.31 -8.63
N ALA A 53 -6.46 -3.59 -7.94
CA ALA A 53 -5.26 -2.75 -7.93
C ALA A 53 -4.65 -2.61 -9.32
N LEU A 54 -4.48 -3.72 -10.07
CA LEU A 54 -3.94 -3.69 -11.43
C LEU A 54 -4.86 -2.96 -12.39
N ARG A 55 -6.17 -3.19 -12.31
CA ARG A 55 -7.17 -2.45 -13.11
C ARG A 55 -7.08 -0.94 -12.85
N THR A 56 -6.98 -0.52 -11.58
CA THR A 56 -6.86 0.89 -11.22
C THR A 56 -5.55 1.48 -11.72
N LEU A 57 -4.44 0.73 -11.68
CA LEU A 57 -3.17 1.18 -12.27
C LEU A 57 -3.29 1.39 -13.78
N VAL A 58 -3.95 0.48 -14.50
CA VAL A 58 -4.22 0.62 -15.94
C VAL A 58 -5.12 1.81 -16.23
N ASP A 59 -6.15 2.05 -15.42
CA ASP A 59 -7.07 3.18 -15.58
C ASP A 59 -6.37 4.54 -15.39
N ILE A 60 -5.46 4.63 -14.41
CA ILE A 60 -4.74 5.87 -14.11
C ILE A 60 -3.58 6.12 -15.08
N TYR A 61 -2.80 5.09 -15.42
CA TYR A 61 -1.52 5.25 -16.12
C TYR A 61 -1.49 4.63 -17.53
N GLY A 62 -2.46 3.80 -17.89
CA GLY A 62 -2.49 3.03 -19.13
C GLY A 62 -1.85 1.64 -19.00
N GLU A 63 -2.06 0.81 -20.03
CA GLU A 63 -1.64 -0.60 -20.04
C GLU A 63 -0.11 -0.77 -20.05
N GLU A 64 0.59 -0.07 -20.94
CA GLU A 64 2.05 -0.23 -21.11
C GLU A 64 2.83 0.20 -19.85
N PRO A 65 2.56 1.35 -19.21
CA PRO A 65 3.24 1.71 -17.96
C PRO A 65 2.94 0.73 -16.81
N CYS A 66 1.72 0.18 -16.77
CA CYS A 66 1.36 -0.85 -15.79
C CYS A 66 2.16 -2.15 -16.03
N ALA A 67 2.30 -2.59 -17.29
CA ALA A 67 3.08 -3.78 -17.64
C ALA A 67 4.55 -3.65 -17.18
N VAL A 68 5.20 -2.52 -17.49
CA VAL A 68 6.57 -2.23 -17.06
C VAL A 68 6.71 -2.23 -15.54
N TYR A 69 5.72 -1.67 -14.83
CA TYR A 69 5.70 -1.69 -13.36
C TYR A 69 5.64 -3.13 -12.81
N VAL A 70 4.76 -3.96 -13.37
CA VAL A 70 4.55 -5.35 -12.94
C VAL A 70 5.75 -6.25 -13.27
N GLU A 71 6.45 -6.03 -14.38
CA GLU A 71 7.70 -6.74 -14.70
C GLU A 71 8.76 -6.60 -13.59
N GLY A 72 8.85 -5.40 -13.00
CA GLY A 72 9.75 -5.13 -11.88
C GLY A 72 9.33 -5.83 -10.58
N LEU A 73 8.05 -6.18 -10.43
CA LEU A 73 7.47 -6.66 -9.17
C LEU A 73 8.08 -8.00 -8.73
N ALA A 74 8.28 -8.93 -9.67
CA ALA A 74 8.84 -10.24 -9.35
C ALA A 74 10.26 -10.14 -8.75
N ARG A 75 11.06 -9.15 -9.19
CA ARG A 75 12.38 -8.88 -8.63
C ARG A 75 12.27 -8.34 -7.21
N ARG A 76 11.36 -7.40 -6.97
CA ARG A 76 11.12 -6.78 -5.65
C ARG A 76 10.62 -7.78 -4.61
N ILE A 77 9.70 -8.67 -5.02
CA ILE A 77 9.22 -9.78 -4.18
C ILE A 77 10.38 -10.69 -3.77
N ARG A 78 11.22 -11.12 -4.72
CA ARG A 78 12.40 -11.96 -4.42
C ARG A 78 13.45 -11.24 -3.56
N ALA A 79 13.53 -9.92 -3.67
CA ALA A 79 14.37 -9.10 -2.81
C ALA A 79 13.83 -8.96 -1.38
N GLY A 80 12.62 -9.47 -1.10
CA GLY A 80 12.00 -9.43 0.22
C GLY A 80 11.37 -8.08 0.57
N GLU A 81 11.15 -7.19 -0.40
CA GLU A 81 10.57 -5.85 -0.14
C GLU A 81 9.15 -5.90 0.43
N TYR A 82 8.45 -7.02 0.23
CA TYR A 82 7.10 -7.26 0.76
C TYR A 82 7.09 -8.25 1.92
N THR A 83 8.26 -8.78 2.31
CA THR A 83 8.38 -9.62 3.49
C THR A 83 8.61 -8.72 4.69
N VAL A 84 7.59 -8.56 5.53
CA VAL A 84 7.75 -7.91 6.83
C VAL A 84 8.71 -8.76 7.66
N VAL A 85 9.80 -8.15 8.14
CA VAL A 85 10.84 -8.81 8.96
C VAL A 85 10.17 -9.34 10.23
N GLY A 86 9.78 -10.63 10.20
CA GLY A 86 9.01 -11.27 11.25
C GLY A 86 8.42 -12.63 10.87
N GLN A 87 8.21 -12.90 9.57
CA GLN A 87 7.73 -14.18 9.06
C GLN A 87 8.70 -14.76 8.03
N ARG A 88 9.87 -15.20 8.51
CA ARG A 88 10.72 -16.15 7.79
C ARG A 88 10.56 -17.48 8.54
N GLN A 89 9.58 -18.28 8.14
CA GLN A 89 9.50 -19.68 8.53
C GLN A 89 10.18 -20.52 7.46
#